data_AF-A0A485CDM0-F1
#
_entry.id   AF-A0A485CDM0-F1
#
_cell.length_a   1.000
_cell.length_b   1.000
_cell.length_c   1.000
_cell.angle_alpha   90.00
_cell.angle_beta   90.00
_cell.angle_gamma   90.00
#
_symmetry.space_group_name_H-M   'P 1'
#
loop_
_entity.id
_entity.type
_entity.pdbx_description
1 polymer ?
#
loop_
_entity_poly.entity_id
_entity_poly.type
_entity_poly.pdbx_seq_one_letter_code
_entity_poly.pdbx_strand_id
1 'polypeptide(L)' 'MNAFFDAVIYHGDSDQLRELCELVAARDGAIVSVQGFARGETNLLLERLYHERSLSVNTAAAGGNASLMTIG' A
#
# COMPACT_ATOMS: atom_id res chain seq x y z
N MET A 1 5.83 -14.17 15.86
CA MET A 1 5.47 -12.74 15.95
C MET A 1 4.03 -12.63 15.47
N ASN A 2 3.05 -12.46 16.36
CA ASN A 2 1.63 -12.40 15.96
C ASN A 2 1.12 -10.96 16.10
N ALA A 3 1.56 -10.10 15.20
CA ALA A 3 1.11 -8.72 15.09
C ALA A 3 0.53 -8.52 13.68
N PHE A 4 -0.62 -7.84 13.60
CA PHE A 4 -1.26 -7.50 12.33
C PHE A 4 -0.74 -6.14 11.85
N PHE A 5 -0.09 -6.14 10.68
CA PHE A 5 0.44 -4.93 10.04
C PHE A 5 0.49 -5.15 8.53
N ASP A 6 0.38 -4.06 7.76
CA ASP A 6 0.30 -4.09 6.29
C ASP A 6 1.62 -3.74 5.58
N ALA A 7 2.54 -3.09 6.29
CA ALA A 7 3.84 -2.65 5.78
C ALA A 7 4.91 -2.62 6.89
N VAL A 8 6.18 -2.76 6.51
CA VAL A 8 7.34 -2.60 7.38
C VAL A 8 8.29 -1.57 6.78
N ILE A 9 8.79 -0.68 7.62
CA ILE A 9 9.85 0.28 7.29
C ILE A 9 11.05 -0.02 8.17
N TYR A 10 12.22 -0.13 7.56
CA TYR A 10 13.46 -0.44 8.26
C TYR A 10 14.57 0.54 7.86
N HIS A 11 15.28 1.08 8.85
CA HIS A 11 16.46 1.92 8.67
C HIS A 11 17.68 1.24 9.28
N GLY A 12 18.65 0.88 8.46
CA GLY A 12 19.83 0.20 8.95
C GLY A 12 20.67 -0.44 7.87
N ASP A 13 21.36 -1.51 8.26
CA ASP A 13 22.36 -2.17 7.44
C ASP A 13 21.72 -3.31 6.63
N SER A 14 22.32 -3.65 5.48
CA SER A 14 21.71 -4.56 4.51
C SER A 14 21.66 -6.02 4.95
N ASP A 15 22.58 -6.43 5.82
CA ASP A 15 22.62 -7.74 6.47
C ASP A 15 21.42 -7.91 7.42
N GLN A 16 21.18 -6.93 8.28
CA GLN A 16 20.04 -6.91 9.20
C GLN A 16 18.70 -6.78 8.47
N LEU A 17 18.65 -6.01 7.38
CA LEU A 17 17.47 -5.94 6.52
C LEU A 17 17.11 -7.31 5.93
N ARG A 18 18.11 -8.11 5.53
CA ARG A 18 17.87 -9.46 5.01
C ARG A 18 17.25 -10.37 6.08
N GLU A 19 17.80 -10.36 7.28
CA GLU A 19 17.24 -11.12 8.41
C GLU A 19 15.80 -10.69 8.72
N LEU A 20 15.52 -9.39 8.71
CA LEU A 20 14.17 -8.86 8.88
C LEU A 20 13.21 -9.35 7.78
N CYS A 21 13.65 -9.35 6.51
CA CYS A 21 12.85 -9.85 5.40
C CYS A 21 12.48 -11.34 5.59
N GLU A 22 13.42 -12.17 6.04
CA GLU A 22 13.17 -13.58 6.35
C GLU A 22 12.14 -13.74 7.49
N LEU A 23 12.26 -12.95 8.56
CA LEU A 23 11.30 -12.95 9.66
C LEU A 23 9.90 -12.49 9.24
N VAL A 24 9.80 -11.46 8.40
CA VAL A 24 8.52 -10.94 7.89
C VAL A 24 7.87 -11.93 6.93
N ALA A 25 8.67 -12.64 6.13
CA ALA A 25 8.20 -13.66 5.18
C ALA A 25 7.72 -14.95 5.88
N ALA A 26 8.26 -15.28 7.05
CA ALA A 26 7.86 -16.45 7.84
C ALA A 26 6.52 -16.28 8.58
N ARG A 27 5.90 -15.09 8.54
CA ARG A 27 4.60 -14.83 9.16
C ARG A 27 3.47 -15.42 8.32
N ASP A 28 2.47 -15.97 8.98
CA ASP A 28 1.23 -16.38 8.34
C ASP A 28 0.40 -15.19 7.82
N GLY A 29 -0.39 -15.44 6.77
CA GLY A 29 -1.33 -14.47 6.22
C GLY A 29 -0.81 -13.74 4.98
N ALA A 30 -1.26 -12.50 4.79
CA ALA A 30 -0.90 -11.72 3.61
C ALA A 30 0.60 -11.38 3.60
N ILE A 31 1.19 -11.39 2.40
CA ILE A 31 2.55 -10.90 2.18
C ILE A 31 2.59 -9.42 2.52
N VAL A 32 3.55 -9.03 3.35
CA VAL A 32 3.76 -7.65 3.76
C VAL A 32 4.99 -7.10 3.07
N SER A 33 4.86 -5.88 2.53
CA SER A 33 5.99 -5.19 1.92
C SER A 33 6.97 -4.68 2.99
N VAL A 34 8.27 -4.80 2.70
CA VAL A 34 9.36 -4.24 3.52
C VAL A 34 10.06 -3.16 2.69
N GLN A 35 10.17 -1.96 3.26
CA GLN A 35 10.96 -0.87 2.69
C GLN A 35 12.23 -0.70 3.53
N GLY A 36 13.39 -0.90 2.89
CA GLY A 36 14.70 -0.72 3.52
C GLY A 36 15.32 0.61 3.12
N PHE A 37 15.85 1.34 4.12
CA PHE A 37 16.48 2.64 3.98
C PHE A 37 17.81 2.67 4.72
N ALA A 38 18.73 3.54 4.28
CA ALA A 38 19.97 3.78 5.01
C ALA A 38 19.67 4.54 6.32
N ARG A 39 20.58 4.47 7.29
CA ARG A 39 20.44 5.20 8.56
C ARG A 39 20.30 6.71 8.31
N GLY A 40 19.27 7.33 8.89
CA GLY A 40 19.00 8.77 8.78
C GLY A 40 18.31 9.20 7.48
N GLU A 41 17.99 8.27 6.58
CA GLU A 41 17.25 8.57 5.36
C GLU A 41 15.78 8.89 5.67
N THR A 42 15.30 10.03 5.19
CA THR A 42 13.95 10.55 5.49
C THR A 42 12.99 10.50 4.30
N ASN A 43 13.49 10.19 3.10
CA ASN A 43 12.69 10.18 1.88
C ASN A 43 11.95 8.84 1.73
N LEU A 44 10.96 8.65 2.60
CA LEU A 44 10.12 7.45 2.60
C LEU A 44 9.18 7.45 1.38
N LEU A 45 8.99 6.28 0.77
CA LEU A 45 8.03 6.09 -0.32
C LEU A 45 6.62 5.96 0.26
N LEU A 46 6.07 7.10 0.71
CA LEU A 46 4.76 7.18 1.37
C LEU A 46 3.63 6.66 0.48
N GLU A 47 3.77 6.75 -0.84
CA GLU A 47 2.82 6.23 -1.81
C GLU A 47 2.57 4.73 -1.66
N ARG A 48 3.55 3.97 -1.15
CA ARG A 48 3.43 2.53 -0.89
C ARG A 48 2.71 2.19 0.42
N LEU A 49 2.33 3.21 1.20
CA LEU A 49 1.64 3.07 2.48
C LEU A 49 0.15 3.40 2.37
N TYR A 50 -0.35 3.75 1.18
CA TYR A 50 -1.78 3.93 0.94
C TYR A 50 -2.45 2.60 0.61
N HIS A 51 -3.70 2.45 1.06
CA HIS A 51 -4.60 1.44 0.53
C HIS A 51 -5.38 2.02 -0.65
N GLU A 52 -4.98 1.64 -1.85
CA GLU A 52 -5.68 2.04 -3.05
C GLU A 52 -7.08 1.38 -3.11
N ARG A 53 -8.10 2.20 -3.40
CA ARG A 53 -9.49 1.76 -3.56
C ARG A 53 -10.05 2.39 -4.82
N SER A 54 -10.63 1.56 -5.70
CA SER A 54 -11.31 2.01 -6.92
C SER A 54 -12.82 1.87 -6.75
N LEU A 55 -13.55 2.94 -7.09
CA LEU A 55 -15.00 2.98 -7.07
C LEU A 55 -15.51 3.36 -8.47
N SER A 56 -16.26 2.46 -9.09
CA SER A 56 -16.93 2.71 -10.37
C SER A 56 -18.43 2.84 -10.12
N VAL A 57 -18.96 4.04 -10.38
CA VAL A 57 -20.38 4.34 -10.16
C VAL A 57 -21.06 4.46 -11.52
N ASN A 58 -22.07 3.62 -11.77
CA ASN A 58 -22.92 3.77 -12.94
C ASN A 58 -23.85 4.97 -12.75
N THR A 59 -23.44 6.13 -13.27
CA THR A 59 -24.20 7.39 -13.17
C THR A 59 -25.48 7.40 -14.01
N ALA A 60 -25.63 6.46 -14.94
CA ALA A 60 -26.83 6.30 -15.77
C ALA A 60 -27.78 5.23 -15.23
N ALA A 61 -27.50 4.63 -14.07
CA ALA A 61 -28.29 3.53 -13.52
C ALA A 61 -29.78 3.89 -13.30
N ALA A 62 -30.09 5.17 -13.07
CA ALA A 62 -31.45 5.68 -12.95
C ALA A 62 -32.21 5.80 -14.30
N GLY A 63 -31.59 5.39 -15.41
CA GLY A 63 -32.21 5.38 -16.75
C GLY A 63 -31.89 6.60 -17.63
N GLY A 64 -31.03 7.50 -17.18
CA GLY A 64 -30.61 8.66 -17.97
C GLY A 64 -29.29 9.24 -17.46
N ASN A 65 -28.55 9.91 -18.34
CA ASN A 65 -27.29 10.57 -17.99
C ASN A 65 -27.53 12.08 -17.89
N ALA A 66 -27.59 12.59 -16.66
CA ALA A 66 -27.84 14.00 -16.39
C ALA A 66 -26.82 14.94 -17.08
N SER A 67 -25.54 14.56 -17.15
CA SER A 67 -24.51 15.35 -17.82
C SER A 67 -24.71 15.43 -19.34
N LEU A 68 -25.29 14.40 -19.97
CA LEU A 68 -25.64 14.44 -21.39
C LEU A 68 -26.89 15.29 -21.66
N MET A 69 -27.80 15.42 -20.68
CA MET A 69 -29.02 16.23 -20.84
C MET A 69 -28.74 17.73 -20.90
N THR A 70 -27.55 18.18 -20.49
CA THR A 70 -27.13 19.60 -20.49
C THR A 70 -26.29 20.00 -21.71
N ILE A 71 -25.94 19.05 -22.59
CA ILE A 71 -25.20 19.33 -23.83
C ILE A 71 -26.21 19.56 -24.97
N GLY A 72 -26.16 20.75 -25.59
CA GLY A 72 -27.01 21.16 -26.72
C GLY A 72 -26.26 22.03 -27.70
#